data_AF-A0A661P948-F1
#
_entry.id   AF-A0A661P948-F1
#
_cell.length_a   1.000
_cell.length_b   1.000
_cell.length_c   1.000
_cell.angle_alpha   90.00
_cell.angle_beta   90.00
_cell.angle_gamma   90.00
#
_symmetry.space_group_name_H-M   'P 1'
#
loop_
_entity.id
_entity.type
_entity.pdbx_description
1 polymer ?
#
loop_
_entity_poly.entity_id
_entity_poly.type
_entity_poly.pdbx_seq_one_letter_code
_entity_poly.pdbx_strand_id
1 'polypeptide(L)'
;MTLRSTTVAASTAVWLLVSSAARAEPSVWTQAARPATQRLANALDEADRLLSEDLQLWLNEPATSSRRVPLLNRARQALEKVGPEHATDLELRFRLGEVYYSLYDVEEDHRRLEQAAEHLTFVADAVAPVTMRAEALKDLAICYARLGKHRDEIETYDRALAVEPHPGSRAILLANRAEGHMVQGDILSAVRGYRQSLRETPSTLVHRSGVTTLWGLAVALDRSGDLRGALEHIAQARAYDPADQNINSPSWFYVPDYDDSWYAALGHWSRARTAANRDLELDEYRDAVAAWRRYLDHAPISDHWLPLASLRLRQCEKELDEALAKPPPKRQ
;
A
#
# COMPACT_ATOMS: atom_id res chain seq x y z
N MET A 1 -10.78 -19.41 27.96
CA MET A 1 -11.98 -19.25 27.12
C MET A 1 -11.62 -18.36 25.96
N THR A 2 -11.70 -18.95 24.79
CA THR A 2 -11.40 -18.47 23.45
C THR A 2 -12.27 -17.29 23.02
N LEU A 3 -11.64 -16.22 22.55
CA LEU A 3 -12.15 -15.36 21.48
C LEU A 3 -10.94 -14.91 20.64
N ARG A 4 -10.55 -15.75 19.68
CA ARG A 4 -9.69 -15.35 18.58
C ARG A 4 -10.53 -14.42 17.69
N SER A 5 -10.31 -13.13 17.77
CA SER A 5 -10.87 -12.15 16.82
C SER A 5 -10.10 -12.27 15.51
N THR A 6 -10.62 -13.11 14.61
CA THR A 6 -10.24 -13.16 13.20
C THR A 6 -10.81 -11.93 12.49
N THR A 7 -9.96 -10.96 12.18
CA THR A 7 -10.28 -9.87 11.24
C THR A 7 -9.16 -9.78 10.23
N VAL A 8 -9.48 -10.23 9.02
CA VAL A 8 -8.59 -10.33 7.85
C VAL A 8 -8.22 -8.93 7.36
N ALA A 9 -6.93 -8.61 7.45
CA ALA A 9 -6.31 -7.43 6.88
C ALA A 9 -6.01 -7.66 5.39
N ALA A 10 -6.99 -7.42 4.53
CA ALA A 10 -6.78 -7.41 3.09
C ALA A 10 -6.81 -5.97 2.57
N SER A 11 -5.66 -5.45 2.12
CA SER A 11 -5.60 -4.32 1.19
C SER A 11 -5.19 -4.74 -0.22
N THR A 12 -5.24 -6.04 -0.52
CA THR A 12 -5.11 -6.63 -1.87
C THR A 12 -6.29 -7.53 -2.26
N ALA A 13 -7.43 -7.41 -1.58
CA ALA A 13 -8.68 -7.99 -2.07
C ALA A 13 -9.57 -6.87 -2.59
N VAL A 14 -9.30 -6.42 -3.82
CA VAL A 14 -10.43 -6.09 -4.68
C VAL A 14 -11.29 -7.36 -4.67
N TRP A 15 -12.58 -7.18 -4.44
CA TRP A 15 -13.54 -8.27 -4.39
C TRP A 15 -13.32 -9.23 -5.56
N LEU A 16 -12.75 -10.41 -5.29
CA LEU A 16 -12.95 -11.61 -6.10
C LEU A 16 -14.41 -12.06 -5.91
N LEU A 17 -15.32 -11.20 -6.34
CA LEU A 17 -16.64 -11.56 -6.79
C LEU A 17 -16.77 -11.04 -8.23
N VAL A 18 -15.86 -11.48 -9.08
CA VAL A 18 -16.32 -11.88 -10.40
C VAL A 18 -17.20 -13.09 -10.11
N SER A 19 -18.50 -12.81 -10.00
CA SER A 19 -19.51 -13.80 -10.34
C SER A 19 -19.03 -14.34 -11.68
N SER A 20 -18.62 -15.61 -11.70
CA SER A 20 -18.61 -16.34 -12.95
C SER A 20 -19.98 -16.07 -13.53
N ALA A 21 -20.05 -15.21 -14.56
CA ALA A 21 -21.22 -15.21 -15.41
C ALA A 21 -21.31 -16.68 -15.79
N ALA A 22 -22.36 -17.36 -15.32
CA ALA A 22 -22.53 -18.79 -15.48
C ALA A 22 -22.64 -19.07 -16.98
N ARG A 23 -21.50 -19.08 -17.65
CA ARG A 23 -21.31 -19.53 -19.01
C ARG A 23 -21.39 -21.02 -18.85
N ALA A 24 -22.44 -21.61 -19.39
CA ALA A 24 -22.55 -23.04 -19.51
C ALA A 24 -21.21 -23.56 -20.04
N GLU A 25 -20.56 -24.46 -19.30
CA GLU A 25 -19.28 -25.00 -19.72
C GLU A 25 -19.43 -25.54 -21.15
N PRO A 26 -18.59 -25.09 -22.10
CA PRO A 26 -18.68 -25.57 -23.46
C PRO A 26 -18.55 -27.08 -23.47
N SER A 27 -19.37 -27.76 -24.27
CA SER A 27 -19.34 -29.23 -24.32
C SER A 27 -17.93 -29.73 -24.69
N VAL A 28 -17.60 -30.96 -24.29
CA VAL A 28 -16.31 -31.61 -24.60
C VAL A 28 -15.94 -31.49 -26.09
N TRP A 29 -16.94 -31.58 -26.98
CA TRP A 29 -16.76 -31.42 -28.43
C TRP A 29 -16.45 -29.97 -28.86
N THR A 30 -17.04 -28.99 -28.18
CA THR A 30 -16.76 -27.56 -28.41
C THR A 30 -15.36 -27.19 -27.92
N GLN A 31 -14.91 -27.78 -26.81
CA GLN A 31 -13.56 -27.63 -26.28
C GLN A 31 -12.53 -28.26 -27.24
N ALA A 32 -12.80 -29.48 -27.71
CA ALA A 32 -11.94 -30.18 -28.67
C ALA A 32 -11.83 -29.44 -30.01
N ALA A 33 -12.86 -28.71 -30.43
CA ALA A 33 -12.86 -27.92 -31.65
C ALA A 33 -12.04 -26.61 -31.55
N ARG A 34 -11.70 -26.14 -30.35
CA ARG A 34 -10.95 -24.88 -30.13
C ARG A 34 -9.82 -25.06 -29.11
N PRO A 35 -8.79 -25.87 -29.44
CA PRO A 35 -7.74 -26.22 -28.49
C PRO A 35 -6.93 -25.00 -28.00
N ALA A 36 -6.79 -23.93 -28.80
CA ALA A 36 -6.13 -22.71 -28.38
C ALA A 36 -6.92 -21.92 -27.32
N THR A 37 -8.24 -21.82 -27.47
CA THR A 37 -9.11 -21.16 -26.48
C THR A 37 -9.16 -21.95 -25.18
N GLN A 38 -9.19 -23.28 -25.26
CA GLN A 38 -9.16 -24.13 -24.06
C GLN A 38 -7.81 -24.01 -23.31
N ARG A 39 -6.69 -23.94 -24.05
CA ARG A 39 -5.37 -23.71 -23.44
C ARG A 39 -5.32 -22.40 -22.64
N LEU A 40 -5.87 -21.31 -23.21
CA LEU A 40 -5.96 -20.02 -22.52
C LEU A 40 -6.83 -20.13 -21.26
N ALA A 41 -8.04 -20.68 -21.37
CA ALA A 41 -8.95 -20.83 -20.23
C ALA A 41 -8.30 -21.63 -19.08
N ASN A 42 -7.69 -22.78 -19.40
CA ASN A 42 -7.00 -23.60 -18.40
C ASN A 42 -5.82 -22.87 -17.73
N ALA A 43 -5.07 -22.06 -18.50
CA ALA A 43 -3.95 -21.30 -17.97
C ALA A 43 -4.40 -20.18 -17.02
N LEU A 44 -5.49 -19.48 -17.36
CA LEU A 44 -6.11 -18.47 -16.51
C LEU A 44 -6.65 -19.10 -15.22
N ASP A 45 -7.42 -20.20 -15.31
CA ASP A 45 -7.96 -20.89 -14.14
C ASP A 45 -6.84 -21.40 -13.21
N GLU A 46 -5.75 -21.92 -13.78
CA GLU A 46 -4.59 -22.33 -13.00
C GLU A 46 -3.91 -21.15 -12.31
N ALA A 47 -3.72 -20.03 -13.01
CA ALA A 47 -3.12 -18.82 -12.45
C ALA A 47 -3.98 -18.23 -11.33
N ASP A 48 -5.30 -18.10 -11.52
CA ASP A 48 -6.23 -17.54 -10.53
C ASP A 48 -6.23 -18.35 -9.24
N ARG A 49 -6.19 -19.68 -9.35
CA ARG A 49 -6.08 -20.58 -8.19
C ARG A 49 -4.75 -20.38 -7.45
N LEU A 50 -3.64 -20.25 -8.18
CA LEU A 50 -2.31 -20.08 -7.59
C LEU A 50 -2.13 -18.68 -6.96
N LEU A 51 -2.65 -17.63 -7.59
CA LEU A 51 -2.69 -16.26 -7.04
C LEU A 51 -3.57 -16.21 -5.79
N SER A 52 -4.71 -16.89 -5.79
CA SER A 52 -5.55 -16.99 -4.60
C SER A 52 -4.84 -17.70 -3.45
N GLU A 53 -4.08 -18.77 -3.73
CA GLU A 53 -3.27 -19.47 -2.73
C GLU A 53 -2.12 -18.58 -2.23
N ASP A 54 -1.43 -17.87 -3.12
CA ASP A 54 -0.38 -16.90 -2.76
C ASP A 54 -0.92 -15.80 -1.85
N LEU A 55 -2.08 -15.22 -2.19
CA LEU A 55 -2.73 -14.20 -1.38
C LEU A 55 -3.06 -14.73 0.03
N GLN A 56 -3.56 -15.97 0.15
CA GLN A 56 -3.81 -16.57 1.46
C GLN A 56 -2.52 -16.75 2.27
N LEU A 57 -1.41 -17.13 1.64
CA LEU A 57 -0.12 -17.21 2.33
C LEU A 57 0.36 -15.82 2.76
N TRP A 58 0.30 -14.84 1.88
CA TRP A 58 0.72 -13.47 2.16
C TRP A 58 -0.06 -12.81 3.31
N LEU A 59 -1.35 -13.13 3.44
CA LEU A 59 -2.19 -12.63 4.53
C LEU A 59 -1.94 -13.32 5.89
N ASN A 60 -1.46 -14.56 5.89
CA ASN A 60 -1.45 -15.41 7.10
C ASN A 60 -0.05 -15.85 7.55
N GLU A 61 0.95 -15.75 6.69
CA GLU A 61 2.32 -16.15 6.96
C GLU A 61 3.26 -14.93 6.98
N PRO A 62 4.41 -15.01 7.68
CA PRO A 62 5.44 -13.97 7.62
C PRO A 62 5.92 -13.74 6.18
N ALA A 63 6.29 -12.49 5.87
CA ALA A 63 6.77 -12.08 4.54
C ALA A 63 7.92 -12.94 3.99
N THR A 64 8.70 -13.60 4.86
CA THR A 64 9.79 -14.51 4.50
C THR A 64 9.36 -15.91 4.04
N SER A 65 8.07 -16.15 3.80
CA SER A 65 7.59 -17.47 3.38
C SER A 65 8.12 -17.84 1.99
N SER A 66 9.04 -18.80 1.94
CA SER A 66 9.62 -19.33 0.70
C SER A 66 8.61 -20.07 -0.19
N ARG A 67 7.38 -20.28 0.29
CA ARG A 67 6.32 -21.02 -0.40
C ARG A 67 5.62 -20.20 -1.49
N ARG A 68 5.69 -18.87 -1.42
CA ARG A 68 5.09 -17.95 -2.40
C ARG A 68 5.77 -18.04 -3.77
N VAL A 69 7.10 -18.02 -3.78
CA VAL A 69 7.91 -17.97 -5.02
C VAL A 69 7.60 -19.14 -5.98
N PRO A 70 7.50 -20.42 -5.55
CA PRO A 70 7.11 -21.51 -6.44
C PRO A 70 5.70 -21.37 -7.03
N LEU A 71 4.73 -20.85 -6.27
CA LEU A 71 3.35 -20.66 -6.74
C LEU A 71 3.31 -19.60 -7.85
N LEU A 72 3.94 -18.46 -7.60
CA LEU A 72 4.01 -17.35 -8.55
C LEU A 72 4.77 -17.73 -9.82
N ASN A 73 5.89 -18.45 -9.70
CA ASN A 73 6.62 -18.96 -10.86
C ASN A 73 5.80 -19.97 -11.68
N ARG A 74 4.99 -20.81 -11.02
CA ARG A 74 4.08 -21.74 -11.70
C ARG A 74 2.95 -21.00 -12.42
N ALA A 75 2.35 -19.99 -11.80
CA ALA A 75 1.33 -19.14 -12.41
C ALA A 75 1.91 -18.44 -13.66
N ARG A 76 3.10 -17.82 -13.53
CA ARG A 76 3.82 -17.20 -14.66
C ARG A 76 4.02 -18.18 -15.81
N GLN A 77 4.55 -19.37 -15.53
CA GLN A 77 4.80 -20.40 -16.55
C GLN A 77 3.52 -20.90 -17.22
N ALA A 78 2.40 -21.00 -16.50
CA ALA A 78 1.12 -21.39 -17.09
C ALA A 78 0.64 -20.35 -18.11
N LEU A 79 0.72 -19.06 -17.75
CA LEU A 79 0.32 -17.94 -18.61
C LEU A 79 1.29 -17.73 -19.79
N GLU A 80 2.61 -17.80 -19.58
CA GLU A 80 3.62 -17.62 -20.64
C GLU A 80 3.60 -18.74 -21.70
N LYS A 81 3.09 -19.93 -21.37
CA LYS A 81 2.93 -21.06 -22.32
C LYS A 81 1.74 -20.87 -23.26
N VAL A 82 0.87 -19.91 -22.99
CA VAL A 82 -0.21 -19.55 -23.90
C VAL A 82 0.44 -19.01 -25.18
N GLY A 83 0.05 -19.57 -26.33
CA GLY A 83 0.69 -19.25 -27.61
C GLY A 83 0.48 -17.80 -28.05
N PRO A 84 1.29 -17.30 -29.00
CA PRO A 84 1.26 -15.91 -29.45
C PRO A 84 -0.10 -15.48 -30.04
N GLU A 85 -0.97 -16.42 -30.40
CA GLU A 85 -2.35 -16.15 -30.84
C GLU A 85 -3.19 -15.37 -29.82
N HIS A 86 -2.82 -15.38 -28.53
CA HIS A 86 -3.50 -14.65 -27.46
C HIS A 86 -2.71 -13.45 -26.94
N ALA A 87 -1.70 -12.97 -27.69
CA ALA A 87 -0.84 -11.86 -27.25
C ALA A 87 -1.59 -10.56 -26.97
N THR A 88 -2.81 -10.38 -27.50
CA THR A 88 -3.67 -9.22 -27.26
C THR A 88 -4.85 -9.49 -26.32
N ASP A 89 -4.90 -10.68 -25.71
CA ASP A 89 -5.96 -11.01 -24.75
C ASP A 89 -5.78 -10.20 -23.46
N LEU A 90 -6.81 -9.44 -23.09
CA LEU A 90 -6.73 -8.48 -21.98
C LEU A 90 -6.67 -9.16 -20.63
N GLU A 91 -7.36 -10.30 -20.44
CA GLU A 91 -7.34 -11.04 -19.18
C GLU A 91 -5.97 -11.68 -18.96
N LEU A 92 -5.40 -12.29 -20.00
CA LEU A 92 -4.03 -12.82 -19.97
C LEU A 92 -3.03 -11.73 -19.60
N ARG A 93 -3.13 -10.55 -20.24
CA ARG A 93 -2.25 -9.41 -19.95
C ARG A 93 -2.41 -8.93 -18.52
N PHE A 94 -3.66 -8.79 -18.05
CA PHE A 94 -3.95 -8.35 -16.68
C PHE A 94 -3.36 -9.32 -15.65
N ARG A 95 -3.60 -10.64 -15.81
CA ARG A 95 -3.04 -11.68 -14.93
C ARG A 95 -1.52 -11.77 -14.97
N LEU A 96 -0.89 -11.60 -16.12
CA LEU A 96 0.57 -11.50 -16.21
C LEU A 96 1.09 -10.29 -15.43
N GLY A 97 0.39 -9.14 -15.52
CA GLY A 97 0.67 -7.96 -14.71
C GLY A 97 0.67 -8.26 -13.21
N GLU A 98 -0.41 -8.86 -12.71
CA GLU A 98 -0.54 -9.25 -11.29
C GLU A 98 0.55 -10.23 -10.85
N VAL A 99 0.83 -11.28 -11.65
CA VAL A 99 1.86 -12.27 -11.34
C VAL A 99 3.26 -11.65 -11.30
N TYR A 100 3.60 -10.79 -12.26
CA TYR A 100 4.90 -10.13 -12.27
C TYR A 100 5.05 -9.13 -11.12
N TYR A 101 3.99 -8.40 -10.76
CA TYR A 101 4.01 -7.54 -9.58
C TYR A 101 4.22 -8.35 -8.30
N SER A 102 3.51 -9.46 -8.13
CA SER A 102 3.68 -10.35 -6.97
C SER A 102 5.06 -11.02 -6.95
N LEU A 103 5.65 -11.32 -8.10
CA LEU A 103 7.05 -11.79 -8.18
C LEU A 103 8.03 -10.71 -7.75
N TYR A 104 7.81 -9.45 -8.14
CA TYR A 104 8.60 -8.32 -7.64
C TYR A 104 8.52 -8.22 -6.11
N ASP A 105 7.33 -8.36 -5.52
CA ASP A 105 7.12 -8.27 -4.07
C ASP A 105 7.95 -9.30 -3.26
N VAL A 106 8.27 -10.46 -3.86
CA VAL A 106 9.07 -11.52 -3.20
C VAL A 106 10.52 -11.61 -3.66
N GLU A 107 10.85 -11.13 -4.86
CA GLU A 107 12.21 -11.19 -5.44
C GLU A 107 12.95 -9.85 -5.36
N GLU A 108 12.24 -8.73 -5.22
CA GLU A 108 12.71 -7.34 -5.35
C GLU A 108 13.45 -7.04 -6.68
N ASP A 109 13.27 -7.89 -7.69
CA ASP A 109 13.82 -7.71 -9.03
C ASP A 109 12.99 -6.68 -9.81
N HIS A 110 13.57 -5.50 -10.02
CA HIS A 110 12.92 -4.39 -10.72
C HIS A 110 12.54 -4.73 -12.16
N ARG A 111 13.17 -5.74 -12.78
CA ARG A 111 12.76 -6.23 -14.11
C ARG A 111 11.35 -6.80 -14.08
N ARG A 112 10.97 -7.48 -13.00
CA ARG A 112 9.60 -8.01 -12.79
C ARG A 112 8.60 -6.86 -12.75
N LEU A 113 8.95 -5.79 -12.06
CA LEU A 113 8.10 -4.61 -11.95
C LEU A 113 7.93 -3.88 -13.29
N GLU A 114 8.99 -3.80 -14.10
CA GLU A 114 8.91 -3.29 -15.48
C GLU A 114 8.01 -4.16 -16.37
N GLN A 115 8.13 -5.49 -16.27
CA GLN A 115 7.24 -6.43 -16.98
C GLN A 115 5.78 -6.24 -16.54
N ALA A 116 5.52 -6.10 -15.24
CA ALA A 116 4.18 -5.84 -14.72
C ALA A 116 3.61 -4.55 -15.32
N ALA A 117 4.38 -3.46 -15.30
CA ALA A 117 3.97 -2.17 -15.86
C ALA A 117 3.67 -2.26 -17.36
N GLU A 118 4.46 -3.00 -18.15
CA GLU A 118 4.21 -3.21 -19.59
C GLU A 118 2.85 -3.89 -19.83
N HIS A 119 2.59 -4.98 -19.10
CA HIS A 119 1.34 -5.73 -19.19
C HIS A 119 0.12 -4.89 -18.78
N LEU A 120 0.24 -4.14 -17.68
CA LEU A 120 -0.85 -3.30 -17.17
C LEU A 120 -1.10 -2.07 -18.05
N THR A 121 -0.05 -1.51 -18.67
CA THR A 121 -0.19 -0.42 -19.66
C THR A 121 -1.04 -0.87 -20.84
N PHE A 122 -0.79 -2.08 -21.36
CA PHE A 122 -1.58 -2.65 -22.45
C PHE A 122 -3.08 -2.71 -22.11
N VAL A 123 -3.42 -3.13 -20.90
CA VAL A 123 -4.81 -3.21 -20.43
C VAL A 123 -5.41 -1.83 -20.18
N ALA A 124 -4.63 -0.91 -19.59
CA ALA A 124 -5.05 0.45 -19.26
C ALA A 124 -5.39 1.31 -20.49
N ASP A 125 -4.69 1.07 -21.61
CA ASP A 125 -4.86 1.79 -22.88
C ASP A 125 -5.91 1.14 -23.80
N ALA A 126 -6.33 -0.09 -23.49
CA ALA A 126 -7.31 -0.81 -24.28
C ALA A 126 -8.77 -0.37 -24.01
N VAL A 127 -9.65 -0.69 -24.96
CA VAL A 127 -11.10 -0.62 -24.74
C VAL A 127 -11.54 -1.84 -23.93
N ALA A 128 -11.41 -1.74 -22.61
CA ALA A 128 -11.75 -2.79 -21.64
C ALA A 128 -12.99 -2.42 -20.80
N PRO A 129 -13.63 -3.39 -20.12
CA PRO A 129 -14.63 -3.09 -19.09
C PRO A 129 -14.08 -2.09 -18.07
N VAL A 130 -14.92 -1.15 -17.62
CA VAL A 130 -14.51 -0.04 -16.74
C VAL A 130 -13.82 -0.54 -15.48
N THR A 131 -14.32 -1.62 -14.87
CA THR A 131 -13.74 -2.21 -13.65
C THR A 131 -12.32 -2.73 -13.88
N MET A 132 -12.10 -3.51 -14.92
CA MET A 132 -10.78 -4.02 -15.30
C MET A 132 -9.80 -2.88 -15.61
N ARG A 133 -10.27 -1.85 -16.34
CA ARG A 133 -9.43 -0.70 -16.68
C ARG A 133 -9.06 0.13 -15.45
N ALA A 134 -10.01 0.34 -14.53
CA ALA A 134 -9.74 1.04 -13.27
C ALA A 134 -8.71 0.30 -12.42
N GLU A 135 -8.82 -1.03 -12.35
CA GLU A 135 -7.89 -1.88 -11.61
C GLU A 135 -6.50 -1.91 -12.24
N ALA A 136 -6.41 -2.07 -13.55
CA ALA A 136 -5.13 -2.02 -14.28
C ALA A 136 -4.42 -0.67 -14.12
N LEU A 137 -5.16 0.45 -14.16
CA LEU A 137 -4.62 1.78 -13.91
C LEU A 137 -4.13 1.94 -12.47
N LYS A 138 -4.87 1.44 -11.49
CA LYS A 138 -4.46 1.44 -10.07
C LYS A 138 -3.15 0.68 -9.89
N ASP A 139 -3.04 -0.54 -10.42
CA ASP A 139 -1.86 -1.38 -10.27
C ASP A 139 -0.66 -0.84 -11.07
N LEU A 140 -0.90 -0.24 -12.25
CA LEU A 140 0.12 0.44 -13.03
C LEU A 140 0.70 1.65 -12.28
N ALA A 141 -0.16 2.46 -11.64
CA ALA A 141 0.31 3.59 -10.84
C ALA A 141 1.16 3.12 -9.65
N ILE A 142 0.79 2.02 -9.00
CA ILE A 142 1.62 1.40 -7.94
C ILE A 142 2.97 0.94 -8.50
N CYS A 143 3.01 0.35 -9.70
CA CYS A 143 4.27 0.00 -10.35
C CYS A 143 5.15 1.23 -10.59
N TYR A 144 4.57 2.34 -11.06
CA TYR A 144 5.32 3.59 -11.23
C TYR A 144 5.81 4.19 -9.92
N ALA A 145 5.04 4.12 -8.84
CA ALA A 145 5.46 4.53 -7.51
C ALA A 145 6.71 3.77 -7.06
N ARG A 146 6.68 2.43 -7.18
CA ARG A 146 7.78 1.52 -6.84
C ARG A 146 9.01 1.67 -7.74
N LEU A 147 8.81 2.08 -9.00
CA LEU A 147 9.90 2.41 -9.93
C LEU A 147 10.47 3.84 -9.74
N GLY A 148 9.93 4.64 -8.82
CA GLY A 148 10.31 6.04 -8.63
C GLY A 148 9.85 6.98 -9.77
N LYS A 149 8.93 6.53 -10.63
CA LYS A 149 8.36 7.30 -11.75
C LYS A 149 7.15 8.12 -11.28
N HIS A 150 7.34 8.99 -10.29
CA HIS A 150 6.25 9.66 -9.59
C HIS A 150 5.35 10.57 -10.45
N ARG A 151 5.88 11.12 -11.55
CA ARG A 151 5.03 11.89 -12.49
C ARG A 151 4.05 10.97 -13.23
N ASP A 152 4.54 9.84 -13.71
CA ASP A 152 3.72 8.83 -14.39
C ASP A 152 2.72 8.19 -13.41
N GLU A 153 3.13 7.97 -12.15
CA GLU A 153 2.28 7.53 -11.04
C GLU A 153 1.07 8.48 -10.85
N ILE A 154 1.32 9.78 -10.65
CA ILE A 154 0.26 10.78 -10.42
C ILE A 154 -0.69 10.86 -11.61
N GLU A 155 -0.17 10.92 -12.84
CA GLU A 155 -0.97 10.96 -14.06
C GLU A 155 -1.84 9.70 -14.20
N THR A 156 -1.27 8.53 -13.86
CA THR A 156 -1.99 7.26 -13.94
C THR A 156 -3.09 7.17 -12.87
N TYR A 157 -2.85 7.70 -11.66
CA TYR A 157 -3.92 7.83 -10.66
C TYR A 157 -5.03 8.78 -11.10
N ASP A 158 -4.71 9.88 -11.78
CA ASP A 158 -5.74 10.77 -12.34
C ASP A 158 -6.59 10.05 -13.41
N ARG A 159 -5.96 9.25 -14.27
CA ARG A 159 -6.67 8.38 -15.22
C ARG A 159 -7.54 7.34 -14.50
N ALA A 160 -7.06 6.72 -13.43
CA ALA A 160 -7.83 5.76 -12.63
C ALA A 160 -9.06 6.43 -11.99
N LEU A 161 -8.88 7.61 -11.38
CA LEU A 161 -9.95 8.38 -10.75
C LEU A 161 -11.00 8.87 -11.75
N ALA A 162 -10.65 9.07 -13.01
CA ALA A 162 -11.60 9.44 -14.06
C ALA A 162 -12.56 8.31 -14.44
N VAL A 163 -12.20 7.04 -14.15
CA VAL A 163 -13.00 5.87 -14.53
C VAL A 163 -13.58 5.10 -13.36
N GLU A 164 -13.00 5.22 -12.17
CA GLU A 164 -13.41 4.47 -10.98
C GLU A 164 -14.77 4.96 -10.43
N PRO A 165 -15.85 4.14 -10.52
CA PRO A 165 -17.18 4.55 -10.08
C PRO A 165 -17.42 4.36 -8.58
N HIS A 166 -16.62 3.56 -7.87
CA HIS A 166 -16.92 3.15 -6.50
C HIS A 166 -16.24 4.05 -5.46
N PRO A 167 -16.99 4.73 -4.57
CA PRO A 167 -16.43 5.68 -3.59
C PRO A 167 -15.30 5.12 -2.72
N GLY A 168 -15.41 3.84 -2.30
CA GLY A 168 -14.35 3.18 -1.51
C GLY A 168 -13.03 3.06 -2.26
N SER A 169 -13.08 2.59 -3.51
CA SER A 169 -11.89 2.50 -4.37
C SER A 169 -11.34 3.88 -4.71
N ARG A 170 -12.22 4.85 -5.01
CA ARG A 170 -11.84 6.26 -5.26
C ARG A 170 -11.07 6.87 -4.09
N ALA A 171 -11.53 6.63 -2.86
CA ALA A 171 -10.86 7.14 -1.66
C ALA A 171 -9.41 6.61 -1.56
N ILE A 172 -9.18 5.33 -1.89
CA ILE A 172 -7.83 4.74 -1.90
C ILE A 172 -6.97 5.40 -3.00
N LEU A 173 -7.50 5.54 -4.21
CA LEU A 173 -6.79 6.21 -5.31
C LEU A 173 -6.40 7.66 -4.96
N LEU A 174 -7.29 8.39 -4.29
CA LEU A 174 -7.01 9.76 -3.82
C LEU A 174 -5.89 9.82 -2.78
N ALA A 175 -5.84 8.85 -1.86
CA ALA A 175 -4.79 8.77 -0.86
C ALA A 175 -3.44 8.43 -1.50
N ASN A 176 -3.40 7.46 -2.43
CA ASN A 176 -2.15 7.08 -3.09
C ASN A 176 -1.64 8.19 -4.03
N ARG A 177 -2.52 8.91 -4.75
CA ARG A 177 -2.10 10.09 -5.51
C ARG A 177 -1.54 11.19 -4.59
N ALA A 178 -2.13 11.36 -3.40
CA ALA A 178 -1.63 12.31 -2.42
C ALA A 178 -0.22 11.93 -1.93
N GLU A 179 0.07 10.63 -1.79
CA GLU A 179 1.42 10.11 -1.53
C GLU A 179 2.38 10.52 -2.65
N GLY A 180 2.04 10.27 -3.92
CA GLY A 180 2.87 10.68 -5.06
C GLY A 180 3.17 12.19 -5.05
N HIS A 181 2.19 13.04 -4.73
CA HIS A 181 2.41 14.48 -4.55
C HIS A 181 3.36 14.79 -3.38
N MET A 182 3.22 14.08 -2.25
CA MET A 182 4.08 14.25 -1.08
C MET A 182 5.54 13.91 -1.40
N VAL A 183 5.77 12.80 -2.10
CA VAL A 183 7.12 12.38 -2.53
C VAL A 183 7.76 13.41 -3.48
N GLN A 184 6.96 14.03 -4.36
CA GLN A 184 7.42 15.11 -5.23
C GLN A 184 7.61 16.47 -4.54
N GLY A 185 7.33 16.58 -3.23
CA GLY A 185 7.44 17.83 -2.48
C GLY A 185 6.22 18.75 -2.57
N ASP A 186 5.16 18.37 -3.31
CA ASP A 186 3.91 19.14 -3.40
C ASP A 186 2.99 18.83 -2.21
N ILE A 187 3.41 19.31 -1.05
CA ILE A 187 2.71 19.08 0.23
C ILE A 187 1.30 19.66 0.25
N LEU A 188 1.07 20.78 -0.44
CA LEU A 188 -0.25 21.39 -0.47
C LEU A 188 -1.25 20.49 -1.21
N SER A 189 -0.84 19.88 -2.33
CA SER A 189 -1.67 18.91 -3.04
C SER A 189 -1.84 17.62 -2.25
N ALA A 190 -0.78 17.14 -1.58
CA ALA A 190 -0.87 15.97 -0.71
C ALA A 190 -1.91 16.14 0.41
N VAL A 191 -1.80 17.22 1.20
CA VAL A 191 -2.75 17.52 2.29
C VAL A 191 -4.19 17.63 1.77
N ARG A 192 -4.42 18.29 0.62
CA ARG A 192 -5.75 18.37 0.00
C ARG A 192 -6.26 16.99 -0.42
N GLY A 193 -5.39 16.17 -1.01
CA GLY A 193 -5.70 14.83 -1.50
C GLY A 193 -6.09 13.88 -0.39
N TYR A 194 -5.30 13.76 0.69
CA TYR A 194 -5.66 12.91 1.83
C TYR A 194 -6.94 13.38 2.51
N ARG A 195 -7.14 14.69 2.68
CA ARG A 195 -8.41 15.21 3.21
C ARG A 195 -9.60 14.89 2.33
N GLN A 196 -9.42 14.89 1.01
CA GLN A 196 -10.47 14.46 0.07
C GLN A 196 -10.74 12.97 0.18
N SER A 197 -9.70 12.15 0.24
CA SER A 197 -9.82 10.70 0.47
C SER A 197 -10.65 10.42 1.72
N LEU A 198 -10.32 11.02 2.87
CA LEU A 198 -11.07 10.83 4.12
C LEU A 198 -12.55 11.24 4.02
N ARG A 199 -12.88 12.27 3.22
CA ARG A 199 -14.28 12.66 2.98
C ARG A 199 -15.04 11.65 2.11
N GLU A 200 -14.36 11.01 1.17
CA GLU A 200 -14.95 10.01 0.28
C GLU A 200 -14.94 8.59 0.89
N THR A 201 -14.13 8.35 1.93
CA THR A 201 -14.05 7.07 2.63
C THR A 201 -15.38 6.68 3.25
N PRO A 202 -16.02 5.58 2.80
CA PRO A 202 -17.20 5.03 3.44
C PRO A 202 -16.91 4.65 4.89
N SER A 203 -17.89 4.81 5.79
CA SER A 203 -17.74 4.47 7.21
C SER A 203 -17.28 3.03 7.46
N THR A 204 -17.67 2.09 6.59
CA THR A 204 -17.28 0.67 6.63
C THR A 204 -15.79 0.43 6.34
N LEU A 205 -15.08 1.42 5.77
CA LEU A 205 -13.66 1.33 5.40
C LEU A 205 -12.76 2.19 6.29
N VAL A 206 -13.31 2.96 7.25
CA VAL A 206 -12.53 3.85 8.12
C VAL A 206 -11.48 3.08 8.92
N HIS A 207 -11.85 1.92 9.48
CA HIS A 207 -10.93 1.05 10.24
C HIS A 207 -9.82 0.39 9.39
N ARG A 208 -9.88 0.55 8.07
CA ARG A 208 -8.89 0.01 7.12
C ARG A 208 -8.16 1.15 6.41
N SER A 209 -8.60 1.51 5.22
CA SER A 209 -7.96 2.56 4.40
C SER A 209 -8.05 3.94 5.04
N GLY A 210 -9.06 4.20 5.89
CA GLY A 210 -9.12 5.45 6.65
C GLY A 210 -7.95 5.62 7.61
N VAL A 211 -7.51 4.55 8.28
CA VAL A 211 -6.36 4.59 9.21
C VAL A 211 -5.08 4.95 8.48
N THR A 212 -4.76 4.27 7.37
CA THR A 212 -3.54 4.56 6.62
C THR A 212 -3.58 5.96 5.99
N THR A 213 -4.76 6.42 5.54
CA THR A 213 -4.96 7.78 5.05
C THR A 213 -4.76 8.84 6.14
N LEU A 214 -5.21 8.57 7.38
CA LEU A 214 -4.96 9.45 8.52
C LEU A 214 -3.47 9.55 8.84
N TRP A 215 -2.73 8.45 8.73
CA TRP A 215 -1.28 8.44 8.88
C TRP A 215 -0.57 9.24 7.77
N GLY A 216 -0.91 9.01 6.50
CA GLY A 216 -0.38 9.81 5.39
C GLY A 216 -0.69 11.30 5.53
N LEU A 217 -1.91 11.65 5.96
CA LEU A 217 -2.27 13.03 6.27
C LEU A 217 -1.44 13.59 7.42
N ALA A 218 -1.19 12.82 8.47
CA ALA A 218 -0.38 13.28 9.59
C ALA A 218 1.04 13.64 9.15
N VAL A 219 1.68 12.79 8.33
CA VAL A 219 3.01 13.06 7.78
C VAL A 219 2.99 14.27 6.87
N ALA A 220 2.00 14.39 5.98
CA ALA A 220 1.86 15.56 5.12
C ALA A 220 1.64 16.86 5.92
N LEU A 221 0.88 16.82 7.01
CA LEU A 221 0.68 17.96 7.92
C LEU A 221 1.99 18.33 8.61
N ASP A 222 2.74 17.36 9.12
CA ASP A 222 4.04 17.64 9.74
C ASP A 222 5.02 18.25 8.74
N ARG A 223 5.10 17.69 7.52
CA ARG A 223 5.90 18.21 6.40
C ARG A 223 5.46 19.61 5.94
N SER A 224 4.21 19.99 6.21
CA SER A 224 3.72 21.37 6.01
C SER A 224 4.08 22.33 7.16
N GLY A 225 4.68 21.82 8.23
CA GLY A 225 5.04 22.54 9.46
C GLY A 225 4.05 22.36 10.62
N ASP A 226 2.89 21.75 10.39
CA ASP A 226 1.82 21.56 11.38
C ASP A 226 2.01 20.26 12.19
N LEU A 227 2.97 20.29 13.11
CA LEU A 227 3.22 19.17 14.04
C LEU A 227 2.00 18.86 14.91
N ARG A 228 1.26 19.89 15.32
CA ARG A 228 0.10 19.70 16.19
C ARG A 228 -0.98 18.91 15.46
N GLY A 229 -1.36 19.36 14.26
CA GLY A 229 -2.30 18.66 13.41
C GLY A 229 -1.85 17.25 13.09
N ALA A 230 -0.55 17.04 12.84
CA ALA A 230 0.00 15.71 12.62
C ALA A 230 -0.29 14.74 13.79
N LEU A 231 0.07 15.14 15.02
CA LEU A 231 -0.11 14.30 16.20
C LEU A 231 -1.60 14.08 16.55
N GLU A 232 -2.46 15.07 16.29
CA GLU A 232 -3.92 14.94 16.44
C GLU A 232 -4.48 13.86 15.49
N HIS A 233 -4.02 13.80 14.24
CA HIS A 233 -4.48 12.80 13.27
C HIS A 233 -3.90 11.41 13.54
N ILE A 234 -2.69 11.31 14.10
CA ILE A 234 -2.14 10.03 14.61
C ILE A 234 -3.00 9.49 15.75
N ALA A 235 -3.38 10.36 16.70
CA ALA A 235 -4.29 9.97 17.78
C ALA A 235 -5.64 9.48 17.23
N GLN A 236 -6.17 10.14 16.19
CA GLN A 236 -7.38 9.70 15.50
C GLN A 236 -7.19 8.35 14.81
N ALA A 237 -6.08 8.11 14.13
CA ALA A 237 -5.77 6.83 13.48
C ALA A 237 -5.75 5.69 14.51
N ARG A 238 -5.08 5.92 15.64
CA ARG A 238 -4.95 4.95 16.75
C ARG A 238 -6.23 4.72 17.54
N ALA A 239 -7.23 5.61 17.44
CA ALA A 239 -8.56 5.32 17.97
C ALA A 239 -9.24 4.16 17.20
N TYR A 240 -8.88 3.96 15.93
CA TYR A 240 -9.37 2.87 15.10
C TYR A 240 -8.43 1.66 15.04
N ASP A 241 -7.11 1.90 15.15
CA ASP A 241 -6.05 0.89 15.09
C ASP A 241 -4.97 1.16 16.15
N PRO A 242 -5.19 0.78 17.43
CA PRO A 242 -4.31 1.17 18.54
C PRO A 242 -2.88 0.60 18.46
N ALA A 243 -2.71 -0.49 17.71
CA ALA A 243 -1.45 -1.20 17.57
C ALA A 243 -0.74 -0.89 16.23
N ASP A 244 -1.24 0.09 15.47
CA ASP A 244 -0.69 0.50 14.19
C ASP A 244 -0.56 -0.68 13.20
N GLN A 245 -1.48 -1.65 13.25
CA GLN A 245 -1.41 -2.88 12.46
C GLN A 245 -1.51 -2.59 10.96
N ASN A 246 -2.30 -1.60 10.55
CA ASN A 246 -2.54 -1.31 9.14
C ASN A 246 -1.30 -0.73 8.45
N ILE A 247 -0.58 0.20 9.09
CA ILE A 247 0.66 0.78 8.55
C ILE A 247 1.87 -0.16 8.70
N ASN A 248 1.76 -1.20 9.53
CA ASN A 248 2.76 -2.27 9.66
C ASN A 248 2.31 -3.58 8.98
N SER A 249 1.26 -3.52 8.16
CA SER A 249 0.76 -4.68 7.42
C SER A 249 1.64 -4.98 6.20
N PRO A 250 1.70 -6.23 5.72
CA PRO A 250 2.41 -6.55 4.48
C PRO A 250 1.93 -5.76 3.24
N SER A 251 0.68 -5.26 3.25
CA SER A 251 0.14 -4.39 2.18
C SER A 251 0.76 -3.00 2.11
N TRP A 252 1.27 -2.52 3.24
CA TRP A 252 1.75 -1.15 3.33
C TRP A 252 3.23 -1.10 3.01
N PHE A 253 3.61 -0.15 2.17
CA PHE A 253 4.99 0.14 1.88
C PHE A 253 5.23 1.64 1.94
N TYR A 254 6.43 2.01 2.35
CA TYR A 254 6.86 3.39 2.43
C TYR A 254 7.54 3.78 1.11
N VAL A 255 7.27 4.99 0.65
CA VAL A 255 7.94 5.57 -0.52
C VAL A 255 8.41 6.97 -0.14
N PRO A 256 9.73 7.22 -0.06
CA PRO A 256 10.82 6.23 -0.09
C PRO A 256 10.77 5.23 1.07
N ASP A 257 11.50 4.12 0.99
CA ASP A 257 11.48 3.06 2.01
C ASP A 257 11.86 3.54 3.42
N TYR A 258 12.80 4.49 3.52
CA TYR A 258 13.21 5.12 4.78
C TYR A 258 12.17 6.07 5.40
N ASP A 259 11.03 6.34 4.74
CA ASP A 259 9.94 7.12 5.36
C ASP A 259 9.31 6.38 6.54
N ASP A 260 9.51 5.06 6.68
CA ASP A 260 9.14 4.28 7.87
C ASP A 260 9.58 4.98 9.17
N SER A 261 10.76 5.60 9.13
CA SER A 261 11.39 6.27 10.26
C SER A 261 10.68 7.58 10.62
N TRP A 262 10.10 8.30 9.65
CA TRP A 262 9.28 9.49 9.92
C TRP A 262 7.96 9.11 10.60
N TYR A 263 7.29 8.07 10.09
CA TYR A 263 6.05 7.54 10.67
C TYR A 263 6.30 7.07 12.10
N ALA A 264 7.37 6.28 12.31
CA ALA A 264 7.77 5.82 13.64
C ALA A 264 8.08 6.99 14.58
N ALA A 265 8.82 8.00 14.11
CA ALA A 265 9.17 9.15 14.93
C ALA A 265 7.94 9.93 15.42
N LEU A 266 7.01 10.26 14.53
CA LEU A 266 5.76 10.93 14.91
C LEU A 266 4.87 10.04 15.78
N GLY A 267 4.85 8.73 15.51
CA GLY A 267 4.09 7.76 16.29
C GLY A 267 4.56 7.66 17.74
N HIS A 268 5.86 7.50 17.95
CA HIS A 268 6.45 7.47 19.28
C HIS A 268 6.31 8.82 19.98
N TRP A 269 6.51 9.93 19.26
CA TRP A 269 6.34 11.27 19.84
C TRP A 269 4.90 11.54 20.28
N SER A 270 3.92 11.07 19.51
CA SER A 270 2.50 11.11 19.92
C SER A 270 2.27 10.33 21.22
N ARG A 271 2.81 9.11 21.35
CA ARG A 271 2.68 8.28 22.56
C ARG A 271 3.36 8.92 23.76
N ALA A 272 4.57 9.46 23.59
CA ALA A 272 5.32 10.11 24.66
C ALA A 272 4.50 11.24 25.31
N ARG A 273 3.86 12.09 24.49
CA ARG A 273 3.04 13.21 24.97
C ARG A 273 1.74 12.79 25.66
N THR A 274 1.28 11.56 25.45
CA THR A 274 0.06 11.01 26.06
C THR A 274 0.34 9.85 27.02
N ALA A 275 1.60 9.63 27.38
CA ALA A 275 2.00 8.46 28.15
C ALA A 275 1.38 8.47 29.57
N ALA A 276 0.94 7.30 30.02
CA ALA A 276 0.27 7.16 31.31
C ALA A 276 1.21 7.25 32.51
N ASN A 277 2.51 7.01 32.30
CA ASN A 277 3.53 7.09 33.34
C ASN A 277 4.86 7.56 32.75
N ARG A 278 5.77 7.95 33.65
CA ARG A 278 7.06 8.54 33.33
C ARG A 278 8.00 7.59 32.58
N ASP A 279 8.00 6.30 32.90
CA ASP A 279 8.91 5.36 32.26
C ASP A 279 8.54 5.19 30.78
N LEU A 280 7.25 5.01 30.50
CA LEU A 280 6.72 5.00 29.12
C LEU A 280 6.93 6.33 28.40
N GLU A 281 6.73 7.48 29.07
CA GLU A 281 7.00 8.81 28.50
C GLU A 281 8.45 8.90 27.97
N LEU A 282 9.41 8.47 28.81
CA LEU A 282 10.84 8.55 28.47
C LEU A 282 11.24 7.54 27.39
N ASP A 283 10.71 6.32 27.43
CA ASP A 283 11.02 5.31 26.42
C ASP A 283 10.47 5.73 25.04
N GLU A 284 9.24 6.21 24.96
CA GLU A 284 8.65 6.69 23.71
C GLU A 284 9.39 7.93 23.17
N TYR A 285 9.85 8.87 24.02
CA TYR A 285 10.70 9.97 23.55
C TYR A 285 12.05 9.47 23.01
N ARG A 286 12.67 8.48 23.64
CA ARG A 286 13.93 7.90 23.15
C ARG A 286 13.73 7.21 21.79
N ASP A 287 12.65 6.46 21.64
CA ASP A 287 12.31 5.80 20.39
C ASP A 287 12.01 6.81 19.27
N ALA A 288 11.31 7.90 19.60
CA ALA A 288 11.07 9.00 18.66
C ALA A 288 12.37 9.67 18.20
N VAL A 289 13.29 9.97 19.14
CA VAL A 289 14.63 10.52 18.83
C VAL A 289 15.43 9.55 17.97
N ALA A 290 15.41 8.25 18.30
CA ALA A 290 16.11 7.23 17.53
C ALA A 290 15.55 7.11 16.10
N ALA A 291 14.22 7.18 15.93
CA ALA A 291 13.58 7.15 14.63
C ALA A 291 13.91 8.40 13.79
N TRP A 292 13.93 9.61 14.37
CA TRP A 292 14.39 10.80 13.67
C TRP A 292 15.85 10.70 13.21
N ARG A 293 16.73 10.14 14.04
CA ARG A 293 18.12 9.87 13.66
C ARG A 293 18.22 8.87 12.52
N ARG A 294 17.48 7.76 12.60
CA ARG A 294 17.40 6.77 11.50
C ARG A 294 16.98 7.42 10.19
N TYR A 295 15.98 8.29 10.21
CA TYR A 295 15.57 9.04 9.01
C TYR A 295 16.73 9.86 8.43
N LEU A 296 17.41 10.65 9.27
CA LEU A 296 18.54 11.48 8.83
C LEU A 296 19.75 10.68 8.34
N ASP A 297 19.95 9.46 8.85
CA ASP A 297 21.04 8.57 8.45
C ASP A 297 20.78 7.89 7.10
N HIS A 298 19.52 7.56 6.79
CA HIS A 298 19.15 6.82 5.56
C HIS A 298 18.71 7.74 4.42
N ALA A 299 18.13 8.90 4.72
CA ALA A 299 17.66 9.83 3.70
C ALA A 299 18.85 10.37 2.87
N PRO A 300 18.77 10.36 1.53
CA PRO A 300 19.83 10.90 0.69
C PRO A 300 19.95 12.41 0.87
N ILE A 301 21.14 12.95 0.62
CA ILE A 301 21.42 14.40 0.74
C ILE A 301 20.47 15.27 -0.11
N SER A 302 19.88 14.71 -1.17
CA SER A 302 18.90 15.37 -2.04
C SER A 302 17.47 15.40 -1.49
N ASP A 303 17.20 14.74 -0.37
CA ASP A 303 15.85 14.68 0.20
C ASP A 303 15.40 16.06 0.72
N HIS A 304 14.18 16.45 0.32
CA HIS A 304 13.61 17.76 0.59
C HIS A 304 13.35 18.01 2.08
N TRP A 305 13.21 16.96 2.88
CA TRP A 305 12.76 17.00 4.26
C TRP A 305 13.88 16.96 5.29
N LEU A 306 15.13 16.71 4.89
CA LEU A 306 16.30 16.71 5.79
C LEU A 306 16.36 17.94 6.73
N PRO A 307 16.13 19.20 6.27
CA PRO A 307 16.16 20.36 7.16
C PRO A 307 15.05 20.32 8.23
N LEU A 308 13.85 19.87 7.85
CA LEU A 308 12.72 19.76 8.75
C LEU A 308 12.90 18.60 9.73
N ALA A 309 13.33 17.42 9.27
CA ALA A 309 13.65 16.29 10.14
C ALA A 309 14.72 16.66 11.17
N SER A 310 15.76 17.41 10.77
CA SER A 310 16.79 17.91 11.68
C SER A 310 16.22 18.86 12.74
N LEU A 311 15.24 19.70 12.37
CA LEU A 311 14.53 20.56 13.30
C LEU A 311 13.65 19.75 14.26
N ARG A 312 12.94 18.74 13.76
CA ARG A 312 12.09 17.84 14.54
C ARG A 312 12.89 17.01 15.53
N LEU A 313 14.05 16.49 15.14
CA LEU A 313 14.98 15.82 16.04
C LEU A 313 15.33 16.71 17.24
N ARG A 314 15.78 17.94 17.00
CA ARG A 314 16.14 18.89 18.08
C ARG A 314 14.95 19.23 18.99
N GLN A 315 13.76 19.37 18.42
CA GLN A 315 12.55 19.61 19.20
C GLN A 315 12.20 18.40 20.09
N CYS A 316 12.30 17.19 19.54
CA CYS A 316 12.04 15.95 20.27
C CYS A 316 13.09 15.71 21.38
N GLU A 317 14.38 15.96 21.10
CA GLU A 317 15.46 15.88 22.09
C GLU A 317 15.24 16.87 23.24
N LYS A 318 14.81 18.10 22.92
CA LYS A 318 14.48 19.09 23.95
C LYS A 318 13.34 18.62 24.85
N GLU A 319 12.27 18.05 24.28
CA GLU A 319 11.15 17.51 25.07
C GLU A 319 11.58 16.30 25.93
N LEU A 320 12.50 15.46 25.43
CA LEU A 320 13.11 14.38 26.21
C LEU A 320 13.91 14.93 27.39
N ASP A 321 14.76 15.94 27.17
CA ASP A 321 15.55 16.57 28.23
C ASP A 321 14.65 17.21 29.31
N GLU A 322 13.58 17.90 28.88
CA GLU A 322 12.56 18.44 29.77
C GLU A 322 11.86 17.33 30.57
N ALA A 323 11.51 16.21 29.95
CA ALA A 323 10.92 15.06 30.62
C ALA A 323 11.89 14.44 31.64
N LEU A 324 13.18 14.28 31.29
CA LEU A 324 14.23 13.79 32.18
C LEU A 324 14.44 14.69 33.40
N ALA A 325 14.34 16.01 33.23
CA ALA A 325 14.53 16.99 34.30
C ALA A 325 13.37 17.05 35.32
N LYS A 326 12.15 16.60 34.94
CA LYS A 326 11.00 16.56 35.88
C LYS A 326 11.33 15.64 37.07
N PRO A 327 11.10 16.06 38.34
CA PRO A 327 11.31 15.19 39.48
C PRO A 327 10.34 13.99 39.46
N PRO A 328 10.74 12.82 40.01
CA PRO A 328 9.84 11.67 40.08
C PRO A 328 8.58 12.02 40.88
N PRO A 329 7.40 11.49 40.49
CA PRO A 329 6.17 11.75 41.22
C PRO A 329 6.35 11.32 42.68
N LYS A 330 5.96 12.21 43.62
CA LYS A 330 6.00 11.88 45.06
C LYS A 330 5.16 10.62 45.27
N ARG A 331 5.77 9.57 45.85
CA ARG A 331 5.03 8.37 46.29
C ARG A 331 3.96 8.83 47.28
N GLN A 332 2.69 8.61 46.94
CA GLN A 332 1.56 8.77 47.87
C GLN A 332 1.51 7.61 48.85
#